data_AF-M4D0S0-F1
#
_entry.id   AF-M4D0S0-F1
#
_cell.length_a   1.000
_cell.length_b   1.000
_cell.length_c   1.000
_cell.angle_alpha   90.00
_cell.angle_beta   90.00
_cell.angle_gamma   90.00
#
_symmetry.space_group_name_H-M   'P 1'
#
loop_
_entity.id
_entity.type
_entity.pdbx_description
1 polymer ?
#
loop_
_entity_poly.entity_id
_entity_poly.type
_entity_poly.pdbx_seq_one_letter_code
_entity_poly.pdbx_strand_id
1 'polypeptide(L)'
;MSKTQIESICSSLLQELEIIWDEVGETETEREKILIEIEDECRAVYCRKIEKVKEERNRLRQDIVDSKSRVIAICSVMEEPSSLGRQHQSDQSGRRSLKEELVKILQKLEDMEKRKSERKDQFIQVIEDIKCIRDEINEESVDTCSSDFSIDESDLSLRKLEELHSELYTLQEEKGNRMKHIQDHLRTLESLCSVLGLKYGETVTKIHPSLVESEGSRSISNTTLDKLASSVNQWHETKIQRMQELQDLVTTMLEFWNLMDTPAEEQQKFINVSCNIAATVSEITKPNSLSTDLLEEVKDELSRLEELKWSKMKELVLKKRSELEEICRRTHIVLEEQDISVENVIKAIESGDVNPENILEQIEYQAGKVKEEALSRKEILEKAEKWLNACEEENWLEEYNQDENRYNAGKGSHLILKRAEKARALVNKLPAMVEALVSKITIWESEKEAEFLFDGNRLLWMLEEYTELREEKEQERRRKRDLKKLQGQVTSEQDKGTPTRPQSAKNGLKVSTNKRFASSPHTDSPRSAKSFTSQSRYG
;
A
#
# COMPACT_ATOMS: atom_id res chain seq x y z
N MET A 1 -37.25 -66.46 85.28
CA MET A 1 -38.05 -66.53 86.52
C MET A 1 -38.83 -65.23 86.67
N SER A 2 -40.13 -65.30 86.92
CA SER A 2 -40.92 -64.11 87.26
C SER A 2 -40.65 -63.71 88.71
N LYS A 3 -40.89 -62.43 89.05
CA LYS A 3 -40.81 -61.93 90.44
C LYS A 3 -41.61 -62.82 91.41
N THR A 4 -42.78 -63.27 90.96
CA THR A 4 -43.67 -64.17 91.70
C THR A 4 -43.11 -65.58 91.92
N GLN A 5 -42.27 -66.10 91.01
CA GLN A 5 -41.57 -67.38 91.21
C GLN A 5 -40.46 -67.25 92.25
N ILE A 6 -39.75 -66.11 92.28
CA ILE A 6 -38.70 -65.85 93.28
C ILE A 6 -39.33 -65.73 94.67
N GLU A 7 -40.41 -64.96 94.80
CA GLU A 7 -41.18 -64.84 96.06
C GLU A 7 -41.68 -66.20 96.54
N SER A 8 -42.20 -67.04 95.65
CA SER A 8 -42.64 -68.40 95.99
C SER A 8 -41.52 -69.33 96.44
N ILE A 9 -40.33 -69.26 95.82
CA ILE A 9 -39.16 -70.08 96.18
C ILE A 9 -38.59 -69.62 97.53
N CYS A 10 -38.50 -68.31 97.77
CA CYS A 10 -38.07 -67.78 99.05
C CYS A 10 -39.01 -68.24 100.18
N SER A 11 -40.34 -68.20 99.96
CA SER A 11 -41.32 -68.68 100.94
C SER A 11 -41.21 -70.18 101.22
N SER A 12 -40.95 -71.02 100.21
CA SER A 12 -40.75 -72.46 100.43
C SER A 12 -39.47 -72.78 101.18
N LEU A 13 -38.36 -72.06 100.88
CA LEU A 13 -37.08 -72.25 101.56
C LEU A 13 -37.12 -71.78 103.02
N LEU A 14 -37.86 -70.71 103.31
CA LEU A 14 -38.08 -70.24 104.69
C LEU A 14 -38.93 -71.24 105.50
N GLN A 15 -39.96 -71.85 104.89
CA GLN A 15 -40.75 -72.90 105.55
C GLN A 15 -39.92 -74.15 105.83
N GLU A 16 -39.04 -74.54 104.91
CA GLU A 16 -38.12 -75.67 105.11
C GLU A 16 -37.11 -75.37 106.23
N LEU A 17 -36.60 -74.14 106.31
CA LEU A 17 -35.70 -73.69 107.37
C LEU A 17 -36.38 -73.67 108.75
N GLU A 18 -37.67 -73.28 108.81
CA GLU A 18 -38.49 -73.31 110.03
C GLU A 18 -38.68 -74.74 110.56
N ILE A 19 -38.97 -75.70 109.67
CA ILE A 19 -39.07 -77.13 110.01
C ILE A 19 -37.73 -77.66 110.54
N ILE A 20 -36.60 -77.34 109.88
CA ILE A 20 -35.27 -77.80 110.30
C ILE A 20 -34.86 -77.17 111.65
N TRP A 21 -35.17 -75.90 111.90
CA TRP A 21 -34.90 -75.25 113.19
C TRP A 21 -35.67 -75.90 114.35
N ASP A 22 -36.89 -76.38 114.10
CA ASP A 22 -37.68 -77.13 115.08
C ASP A 22 -37.09 -78.51 115.36
N GLU A 23 -36.48 -79.17 114.36
CA GLU A 23 -35.77 -80.45 114.51
C GLU A 23 -34.42 -80.33 115.26
N VAL A 24 -33.67 -79.24 115.04
CA VAL A 24 -32.35 -79.00 115.66
C VAL A 24 -32.47 -78.43 117.08
N GLY A 25 -33.57 -77.73 117.40
CA GLY A 25 -33.81 -77.13 118.71
C GLY A 25 -33.11 -75.78 118.93
N GLU A 26 -32.96 -74.99 117.86
CA GLU A 26 -32.32 -73.66 117.90
C GLU A 26 -33.12 -72.63 118.71
N THR A 27 -32.43 -71.75 119.44
CA THR A 27 -33.09 -70.69 120.24
C THR A 27 -33.63 -69.57 119.36
N GLU A 28 -34.69 -68.91 119.81
CA GLU A 28 -35.32 -67.79 119.08
C GLU A 28 -34.31 -66.69 118.69
N THR A 29 -33.33 -66.42 119.55
CA THR A 29 -32.26 -65.44 119.30
C THR A 29 -31.31 -65.84 118.17
N GLU A 30 -31.02 -67.14 118.01
CA GLU A 30 -30.14 -67.60 116.93
C GLU A 30 -30.92 -67.72 115.60
N ARG A 31 -32.22 -68.08 115.65
CA ARG A 31 -33.12 -68.01 114.50
C ARG A 31 -33.25 -66.58 113.95
N GLU A 32 -33.49 -65.59 114.82
CA GLU A 32 -33.57 -64.17 114.44
C GLU A 32 -32.25 -63.67 113.82
N LYS A 33 -31.11 -64.09 114.38
CA LYS A 33 -29.78 -63.76 113.84
C LYS A 33 -29.53 -64.32 112.43
N ILE A 34 -29.90 -65.59 112.19
CA ILE A 34 -29.77 -66.20 110.85
C ILE A 34 -30.76 -65.56 109.85
N LEU A 35 -31.98 -65.21 110.28
CA LEU A 35 -32.91 -64.46 109.42
C LEU A 35 -32.37 -63.09 109.01
N ILE A 36 -31.73 -62.36 109.93
CA ILE A 36 -31.07 -61.07 109.64
C ILE A 36 -29.92 -61.28 108.65
N GLU A 37 -29.11 -62.34 108.81
CA GLU A 37 -28.01 -62.67 107.89
C GLU A 37 -28.53 -62.97 106.47
N ILE A 38 -29.61 -63.74 106.34
CA ILE A 38 -30.28 -64.01 105.06
C ILE A 38 -30.85 -62.71 104.46
N GLU A 39 -31.48 -61.85 105.27
CA GLU A 39 -31.99 -60.56 104.82
C GLU A 39 -30.86 -59.66 104.30
N ASP A 40 -29.74 -59.60 105.02
CA ASP A 40 -28.58 -58.78 104.65
C ASP A 40 -27.88 -59.31 103.40
N GLU A 41 -27.74 -60.63 103.24
CA GLU A 41 -27.22 -61.23 102.01
C GLU A 41 -28.16 -60.97 100.80
N CYS A 42 -29.47 -61.12 100.99
CA CYS A 42 -30.47 -60.80 99.97
C CYS A 42 -30.40 -59.32 99.60
N ARG A 43 -30.35 -58.43 100.60
CA ARG A 43 -30.21 -56.98 100.43
C ARG A 43 -28.93 -56.65 99.67
N ALA A 44 -27.81 -57.27 100.01
CA ALA A 44 -26.53 -57.06 99.34
C ALA A 44 -26.59 -57.47 97.85
N VAL A 45 -27.23 -58.59 97.52
CA VAL A 45 -27.42 -59.05 96.13
C VAL A 45 -28.32 -58.09 95.35
N TYR A 46 -29.46 -57.67 95.93
CA TYR A 46 -30.35 -56.70 95.29
C TYR A 46 -29.67 -55.34 95.11
N CYS A 47 -28.99 -54.80 96.14
CA CYS A 47 -28.23 -53.56 96.06
C CYS A 47 -27.16 -53.63 94.97
N ARG A 48 -26.36 -54.70 94.91
CA ARG A 48 -25.35 -54.89 93.87
C ARG A 48 -25.96 -54.92 92.47
N LYS A 49 -27.11 -55.57 92.29
CA LYS A 49 -27.78 -55.63 90.97
C LYS A 49 -28.40 -54.29 90.59
N ILE A 50 -28.96 -53.55 91.55
CA ILE A 50 -29.48 -52.20 91.36
C ILE A 50 -28.35 -51.23 91.01
N GLU A 51 -27.21 -51.27 91.70
CA GLU A 51 -26.06 -50.42 91.37
C GLU A 51 -25.52 -50.70 89.97
N LYS A 52 -25.38 -51.97 89.57
CA LYS A 52 -25.04 -52.31 88.17
C LYS A 52 -26.01 -51.71 87.15
N VAL A 53 -27.31 -51.74 87.42
CA VAL A 53 -28.32 -51.12 86.53
C VAL A 53 -28.25 -49.59 86.57
N LYS A 54 -27.94 -48.98 87.72
CA LYS A 54 -27.72 -47.52 87.82
C LYS A 54 -26.47 -47.09 87.06
N GLU A 55 -25.38 -47.84 87.14
CA GLU A 55 -24.16 -47.64 86.37
C GLU A 55 -24.45 -47.73 84.86
N GLU A 56 -25.14 -48.78 84.42
CA GLU A 56 -25.55 -48.93 83.01
C GLU A 56 -26.45 -47.76 82.55
N ARG A 57 -27.40 -47.33 83.39
CA ARG A 57 -28.27 -46.19 83.10
C ARG A 57 -27.49 -44.89 83.00
N ASN A 58 -26.54 -44.65 83.89
CA ASN A 58 -25.71 -43.43 83.88
C ASN A 58 -24.79 -43.43 82.65
N ARG A 59 -24.20 -44.59 82.30
CA ARG A 59 -23.43 -44.77 81.06
C ARG A 59 -24.27 -44.44 79.83
N LEU A 60 -25.46 -45.03 79.70
CA LEU A 60 -26.37 -44.74 78.57
C LEU A 60 -26.77 -43.26 78.49
N ARG A 61 -26.98 -42.59 79.64
CA ARG A 61 -27.27 -41.15 79.65
C ARG A 61 -26.07 -40.32 79.20
N GLN A 62 -24.86 -40.68 79.61
CA GLN A 62 -23.63 -40.03 79.16
C GLN A 62 -23.45 -40.20 77.65
N ASP A 63 -23.60 -41.43 77.13
CA ASP A 63 -23.50 -41.72 75.69
C ASP A 63 -24.53 -40.92 74.87
N ILE A 64 -25.75 -40.74 75.39
CA ILE A 64 -26.79 -39.90 74.79
C ILE A 64 -26.36 -38.43 74.76
N VAL A 65 -25.83 -37.90 75.86
CA VAL A 65 -25.35 -36.50 75.91
C VAL A 65 -24.19 -36.29 74.95
N ASP A 66 -23.21 -37.20 74.95
CA ASP A 66 -22.04 -37.11 74.08
C ASP A 66 -22.43 -37.18 72.61
N SER A 67 -23.31 -38.11 72.23
CA SER A 67 -23.81 -38.24 70.87
C SER A 67 -24.65 -37.01 70.45
N LYS A 68 -25.49 -36.46 71.34
CA LYS A 68 -26.23 -35.21 71.09
C LYS A 68 -25.29 -34.03 70.87
N SER A 69 -24.25 -33.89 71.69
CA SER A 69 -23.25 -32.84 71.56
C SER A 69 -22.50 -32.93 70.23
N ARG A 70 -22.15 -34.14 69.77
CA ARG A 70 -21.54 -34.34 68.44
C ARG A 70 -22.47 -33.92 67.31
N VAL A 71 -23.75 -34.28 67.38
CA VAL A 71 -24.73 -33.84 66.36
C VAL A 71 -24.85 -32.32 66.35
N ILE A 72 -24.92 -31.67 67.51
CA ILE A 72 -24.96 -30.20 67.60
C ILE A 72 -23.70 -29.58 67.00
N ALA A 73 -22.51 -30.12 67.30
CA ALA A 73 -21.27 -29.63 66.73
C ALA A 73 -21.24 -29.73 65.19
N ILE A 74 -21.71 -30.84 64.61
CA ILE A 74 -21.83 -30.99 63.15
C ILE A 74 -22.86 -29.99 62.58
N CYS A 75 -24.02 -29.82 63.23
CA CYS A 75 -25.02 -28.84 62.83
C CYS A 75 -24.48 -27.41 62.85
N SER A 76 -23.65 -27.04 63.84
CA SER A 76 -23.02 -25.73 63.93
C SER A 76 -22.07 -25.45 62.77
N VAL A 77 -21.20 -26.41 62.42
CA VAL A 77 -20.28 -26.28 61.27
C VAL A 77 -21.04 -26.19 59.94
N MET A 78 -22.20 -26.84 59.85
CA MET A 78 -23.04 -26.84 58.65
C MET A 78 -24.04 -25.66 58.58
N GLU A 79 -24.10 -24.81 59.64
CA GLU A 79 -25.16 -23.80 59.86
C GLU A 79 -26.61 -24.35 59.71
N GLU A 80 -26.81 -25.65 59.99
CA GLU A 80 -28.12 -26.28 59.89
C GLU A 80 -28.86 -26.27 61.24
N PRO A 81 -30.18 -26.03 61.26
CA PRO A 81 -30.93 -26.08 62.50
C PRO A 81 -30.90 -27.50 63.07
N SER A 82 -30.29 -27.65 64.25
CA SER A 82 -30.30 -28.91 64.99
C SER A 82 -31.74 -29.23 65.42
N SER A 83 -32.40 -30.13 64.69
CA SER A 83 -33.77 -30.58 64.98
C SER A 83 -33.93 -31.21 66.37
N LEU A 84 -32.82 -31.48 67.06
CA LEU A 84 -32.75 -32.01 68.42
C LEU A 84 -33.11 -30.97 69.51
N GLY A 85 -32.96 -29.67 69.26
CA GLY A 85 -33.14 -28.63 70.27
C GLY A 85 -34.59 -28.31 70.64
N ARG A 86 -35.56 -28.63 69.76
CA ARG A 86 -36.98 -28.28 69.96
C ARG A 86 -37.81 -29.38 70.62
N GLN A 87 -37.18 -30.50 71.00
CA GLN A 87 -37.84 -31.67 71.57
C GLN A 87 -37.69 -31.76 73.09
N HIS A 88 -37.41 -30.63 73.75
CA HIS A 88 -37.26 -30.58 75.20
C HIS A 88 -38.58 -30.45 75.98
N GLN A 89 -39.75 -30.42 75.33
CA GLN A 89 -41.02 -30.16 76.06
C GLN A 89 -42.23 -31.03 75.71
N SER A 90 -42.19 -31.96 74.74
CA SER A 90 -43.40 -32.74 74.37
C SER A 90 -43.31 -34.26 74.40
N ASP A 91 -42.25 -34.85 74.96
CA ASP A 91 -42.23 -36.31 75.23
C ASP A 91 -42.69 -36.61 76.67
N GLN A 92 -43.86 -36.07 77.04
CA GLN A 92 -44.84 -36.88 77.81
C GLN A 92 -45.59 -37.76 76.81
N SER A 93 -44.90 -38.67 76.14
CA SER A 93 -45.54 -39.71 75.34
C SER A 93 -44.70 -40.98 75.34
N GLY A 94 -45.16 -41.95 76.14
CA GLY A 94 -44.80 -43.36 76.03
C GLY A 94 -43.33 -43.71 76.25
N ARG A 95 -42.92 -43.82 77.52
CA ARG A 95 -41.93 -44.78 78.07
C ARG A 95 -40.93 -45.43 77.07
N ARG A 96 -40.17 -44.65 76.27
CA ARG A 96 -39.08 -45.21 75.44
C ARG A 96 -37.91 -45.60 76.32
N SER A 97 -37.27 -46.72 76.00
CA SER A 97 -36.07 -47.14 76.72
C SER A 97 -34.89 -46.23 76.37
N LEU A 98 -33.97 -46.00 77.31
CA LEU A 98 -32.72 -45.24 77.03
C LEU A 98 -31.91 -45.87 75.88
N LYS A 99 -32.05 -47.18 75.68
CA LYS A 99 -31.43 -47.90 74.56
C LYS A 99 -32.05 -47.50 73.22
N GLU A 100 -33.37 -47.38 73.13
CA GLU A 100 -34.04 -46.91 71.91
C GLU A 100 -33.73 -45.44 71.59
N GLU A 101 -33.63 -44.58 72.61
CA GLU A 101 -33.24 -43.18 72.42
C GLU A 101 -31.80 -43.08 71.89
N LEU A 102 -30.87 -43.84 72.48
CA LEU A 102 -29.48 -43.89 72.03
C LEU A 102 -29.36 -44.37 70.58
N VAL A 103 -30.07 -45.43 70.19
CA VAL A 103 -30.05 -45.95 68.80
C VAL A 103 -30.53 -44.88 67.80
N LYS A 104 -31.58 -44.13 68.13
CA LYS A 104 -32.08 -43.05 67.24
C LYS A 104 -31.08 -41.91 67.10
N ILE A 105 -30.41 -41.53 68.19
CA ILE A 105 -29.40 -40.46 68.15
C ILE A 105 -28.17 -40.93 67.38
N LEU A 106 -27.75 -42.18 67.54
CA LEU A 106 -26.65 -42.76 66.77
C LEU A 106 -26.97 -42.80 65.27
N GLN A 107 -28.19 -43.21 64.88
CA GLN A 107 -28.60 -43.15 63.47
C GLN A 107 -28.57 -41.71 62.94
N LYS A 108 -29.07 -40.75 63.73
CA LYS A 108 -29.04 -39.33 63.34
C LYS A 108 -27.61 -38.80 63.23
N LEU A 109 -26.70 -39.27 64.08
CA LEU A 109 -25.29 -38.92 64.03
C LEU A 109 -24.66 -39.46 62.74
N GLU A 110 -24.89 -40.72 62.40
CA GLU A 110 -24.43 -41.33 61.14
C GLU A 110 -24.95 -40.55 59.91
N ASP A 111 -26.24 -40.20 59.90
CA ASP A 111 -26.83 -39.41 58.82
C ASP A 111 -26.25 -37.98 58.72
N MET A 112 -25.81 -37.40 59.85
CA MET A 112 -25.16 -36.07 59.88
C MET A 112 -23.70 -36.16 59.45
N GLU A 113 -22.98 -37.19 59.86
CA GLU A 113 -21.60 -37.45 59.44
C GLU A 113 -21.52 -37.72 57.94
N LYS A 114 -22.46 -38.50 57.39
CA LYS A 114 -22.56 -38.74 55.95
C LYS A 114 -22.77 -37.44 55.17
N ARG A 115 -23.73 -36.60 55.58
CA ARG A 115 -23.97 -35.31 54.91
C ARG A 115 -22.82 -34.33 55.05
N LYS A 116 -22.09 -34.36 56.18
CA LYS A 116 -20.86 -33.58 56.35
C LYS A 116 -19.81 -34.02 55.32
N SER A 117 -19.62 -35.33 55.13
CA SER A 117 -18.69 -35.88 54.13
C SER A 117 -19.11 -35.48 52.71
N GLU A 118 -20.38 -35.70 52.34
CA GLU A 118 -20.90 -35.34 51.01
C GLU A 118 -20.71 -33.84 50.72
N ARG A 119 -20.93 -32.97 51.72
CA ARG A 119 -20.69 -31.54 51.58
C ARG A 119 -19.21 -31.21 51.42
N LYS A 120 -18.33 -31.86 52.20
CA LYS A 120 -16.88 -31.70 52.05
C LYS A 120 -16.42 -32.07 50.64
N ASP A 121 -16.95 -33.15 50.09
CA ASP A 121 -16.64 -33.59 48.72
C ASP A 121 -17.09 -32.55 47.68
N GLN A 122 -18.26 -31.91 47.87
CA GLN A 122 -18.72 -30.81 47.01
C GLN A 122 -17.79 -29.59 47.08
N PHE A 123 -17.34 -29.20 48.27
CA PHE A 123 -16.37 -28.12 48.43
C PHE A 123 -15.06 -28.42 47.71
N ILE A 124 -14.55 -29.65 47.83
CA ILE A 124 -13.33 -30.09 47.13
C ILE A 124 -13.52 -29.92 45.62
N GLN A 125 -14.60 -30.48 45.07
CA GLN A 125 -14.85 -30.42 43.63
C GLN A 125 -14.93 -28.98 43.12
N VAL A 126 -15.68 -28.09 43.80
CA VAL A 126 -15.85 -26.70 43.35
C VAL A 126 -14.53 -25.94 43.43
N ILE A 127 -13.73 -26.15 44.48
CA ILE A 127 -12.43 -25.49 44.63
C ILE A 127 -11.44 -26.01 43.56
N GLU A 128 -11.44 -27.31 43.28
CA GLU A 128 -10.64 -27.91 42.20
C GLU A 128 -11.04 -27.34 40.83
N ASP A 129 -12.34 -27.24 40.55
CA ASP A 129 -12.85 -26.66 39.29
C ASP A 129 -12.46 -25.17 39.15
N ILE A 130 -12.59 -24.37 40.22
CA ILE A 130 -12.16 -22.96 40.26
C ILE A 130 -10.67 -22.85 39.96
N LYS A 131 -9.85 -23.69 40.60
CA LYS A 131 -8.40 -23.70 40.41
C LYS A 131 -8.05 -24.09 38.97
N CYS A 132 -8.64 -25.14 38.43
CA CYS A 132 -8.41 -25.55 37.05
C CYS A 132 -8.69 -24.41 36.06
N ILE A 133 -9.81 -23.69 36.21
CA ILE A 133 -10.13 -22.55 35.35
C ILE A 133 -9.16 -21.39 35.56
N ARG A 134 -8.75 -21.12 36.81
CA ARG A 134 -7.78 -20.06 37.13
C ARG A 134 -6.39 -20.35 36.54
N ASP A 135 -5.95 -21.60 36.63
CA ASP A 135 -4.65 -22.05 36.08
C ASP A 135 -4.66 -21.94 34.54
N GLU A 136 -5.76 -22.32 33.88
CA GLU A 136 -5.94 -22.11 32.43
C GLU A 136 -5.90 -20.63 32.02
N ILE A 137 -6.47 -19.74 32.83
CA ILE A 137 -6.53 -18.29 32.59
C ILE A 137 -5.18 -17.59 32.82
N ASN A 138 -4.43 -18.00 33.85
CA ASN A 138 -3.21 -17.31 34.28
C ASN A 138 -1.91 -17.91 33.74
N GLU A 139 -1.96 -19.11 33.13
CA GLU A 139 -0.75 -19.80 32.66
C GLU A 139 0.27 -20.01 33.79
N GLU A 140 -0.20 -20.34 35.00
CA GLU A 140 0.69 -20.81 36.05
C GLU A 140 1.12 -22.24 35.72
N SER A 141 2.44 -22.45 35.75
CA SER A 141 3.08 -23.72 35.38
C SER A 141 2.36 -24.93 35.99
N VAL A 142 2.09 -25.91 35.13
CA VAL A 142 1.46 -27.23 35.40
C VAL A 142 2.14 -28.03 36.52
N ASP A 143 3.25 -27.54 37.09
CA ASP A 143 4.14 -28.25 38.01
C ASP A 143 3.84 -28.03 39.50
N THR A 144 2.80 -27.25 39.86
CA THR A 144 2.41 -27.03 41.27
C THR A 144 1.02 -27.58 41.60
N CYS A 145 0.63 -28.71 40.98
CA CYS A 145 -0.64 -29.37 41.27
C CYS A 145 -0.65 -30.21 42.56
N SER A 146 0.38 -30.08 43.41
CA SER A 146 0.52 -30.85 44.66
C SER A 146 0.62 -29.94 45.90
N SER A 147 -0.17 -28.87 45.97
CA SER A 147 -0.38 -28.18 47.26
C SER A 147 -1.59 -28.80 47.93
N ASP A 148 -1.35 -29.51 49.03
CA ASP A 148 -2.37 -30.00 49.95
C ASP A 148 -3.43 -28.92 50.22
N PHE A 149 -4.69 -29.24 49.94
CA PHE A 149 -5.81 -28.35 50.17
C PHE A 149 -6.11 -28.25 51.67
N SER A 150 -5.89 -27.07 52.27
CA SER A 150 -6.46 -26.77 53.58
C SER A 150 -7.88 -26.24 53.39
N ILE A 151 -8.86 -27.16 53.36
CA ILE A 151 -10.26 -26.77 53.52
C ILE A 151 -10.41 -26.24 54.94
N ASP A 152 -11.03 -25.08 55.08
CA ASP A 152 -11.46 -24.61 56.39
C ASP A 152 -12.60 -25.51 56.89
N GLU A 153 -12.24 -26.56 57.64
CA GLU A 153 -13.23 -27.49 58.20
C GLU A 153 -14.14 -26.83 59.25
N SER A 154 -13.92 -25.56 59.59
CA SER A 154 -14.73 -24.80 60.54
C SER A 154 -16.01 -24.23 59.93
N ASP A 155 -16.08 -24.05 58.60
CA ASP A 155 -17.25 -23.50 57.90
C ASP A 155 -17.62 -24.35 56.67
N LEU A 156 -18.61 -25.24 56.84
CA LEU A 156 -19.25 -26.02 55.77
C LEU A 156 -20.70 -25.55 55.56
N SER A 157 -20.94 -24.24 55.71
CA SER A 157 -22.24 -23.64 55.48
C SER A 157 -22.67 -23.70 54.00
N LEU A 158 -23.98 -23.77 53.77
CA LEU A 158 -24.53 -23.71 52.41
C LEU A 158 -24.26 -22.36 51.74
N ARG A 159 -24.26 -21.27 52.50
CA ARG A 159 -23.94 -19.93 51.99
C ARG A 159 -22.53 -19.88 51.39
N LYS A 160 -21.53 -20.44 52.09
CA LYS A 160 -20.15 -20.46 51.57
C LYS A 160 -20.03 -21.29 50.29
N LEU A 161 -20.75 -22.41 50.22
CA LEU A 161 -20.81 -23.24 49.01
C LEU A 161 -21.47 -22.49 47.84
N GLU A 162 -22.56 -21.75 48.09
CA GLU A 162 -23.24 -20.90 47.10
C GLU A 162 -22.33 -19.75 46.59
N GLU A 163 -21.53 -19.14 47.47
CA GLU A 163 -20.53 -18.15 47.09
C GLU A 163 -19.48 -18.74 46.14
N LEU A 164 -18.94 -19.92 46.46
CA LEU A 164 -17.97 -20.61 45.61
C LEU A 164 -18.59 -21.03 44.26
N HIS A 165 -19.83 -21.52 44.26
CA HIS A 165 -20.54 -21.80 43.00
C HIS A 165 -20.77 -20.53 42.17
N SER A 166 -21.02 -19.39 42.83
CA SER A 166 -21.15 -18.10 42.14
C SER A 166 -19.83 -17.66 41.53
N GLU A 167 -18.71 -17.79 42.25
CA GLU A 167 -17.36 -17.54 41.73
C GLU A 167 -17.06 -18.47 40.54
N LEU A 168 -17.31 -19.77 40.68
CA LEU A 168 -17.15 -20.74 39.60
C LEU A 168 -17.94 -20.34 38.34
N TYR A 169 -19.21 -19.94 38.51
CA TYR A 169 -20.04 -19.48 37.40
C TYR A 169 -19.44 -18.26 36.70
N THR A 170 -18.98 -17.26 37.46
CA THR A 170 -18.34 -16.07 36.88
C THR A 170 -17.07 -16.40 36.10
N LEU A 171 -16.24 -17.33 36.61
CA LEU A 171 -15.02 -17.79 35.92
C LEU A 171 -15.34 -18.60 34.66
N GLN A 172 -16.39 -19.41 34.68
CA GLN A 172 -16.87 -20.14 33.49
C GLN A 172 -17.37 -19.17 32.40
N GLU A 173 -18.12 -18.13 32.78
CA GLU A 173 -18.56 -17.09 31.86
C GLU A 173 -17.36 -16.33 31.26
N GLU A 174 -16.38 -15.98 32.10
CA GLU A 174 -15.14 -15.34 31.66
C GLU A 174 -14.37 -16.23 30.66
N LYS A 175 -14.21 -17.52 30.95
CA LYS A 175 -13.59 -18.50 30.04
C LYS A 175 -14.32 -18.55 28.69
N GLY A 176 -15.65 -18.57 28.70
CA GLY A 176 -16.47 -18.54 27.49
C GLY A 176 -16.26 -17.26 26.67
N ASN A 177 -16.26 -16.11 27.34
CA ASN A 177 -16.02 -14.80 26.71
C ASN A 177 -14.61 -14.69 26.11
N ARG A 178 -13.58 -15.16 26.81
CA ARG A 178 -12.20 -15.18 26.31
C ARG A 178 -12.05 -16.09 25.08
N MET A 179 -12.66 -17.27 25.12
CA MET A 179 -12.64 -18.18 23.96
C MET A 179 -13.31 -17.56 22.73
N LYS A 180 -14.43 -16.86 22.93
CA LYS A 180 -15.09 -16.09 21.86
C LYS A 180 -14.18 -14.97 21.33
N HIS A 181 -13.54 -14.22 22.22
CA HIS A 181 -12.62 -13.14 21.85
C HIS A 181 -11.42 -13.65 21.04
N ILE A 182 -10.82 -14.78 21.44
CA ILE A 182 -9.75 -15.45 20.68
C ILE A 182 -10.26 -15.87 19.30
N GLN A 183 -11.45 -16.45 19.20
CA GLN A 183 -12.03 -16.81 17.90
C GLN A 183 -12.27 -15.57 17.01
N ASP A 184 -12.78 -14.48 17.57
CA ASP A 184 -13.00 -13.22 16.86
C ASP A 184 -11.68 -12.65 16.34
N HIS A 185 -10.65 -12.58 17.18
CA HIS A 185 -9.32 -12.15 16.78
C HIS A 185 -8.69 -13.06 15.73
N LEU A 186 -8.85 -14.38 15.82
CA LEU A 186 -8.36 -15.32 14.80
C LEU A 186 -9.05 -15.11 13.45
N ARG A 187 -10.38 -14.84 13.44
CA ARG A 187 -11.12 -14.48 12.21
C ARG A 187 -10.65 -13.15 11.63
N THR A 188 -10.46 -12.14 12.48
CA THR A 188 -9.89 -10.86 12.06
C THR A 188 -8.49 -11.06 11.49
N LEU A 189 -7.64 -11.84 12.15
CA LEU A 189 -6.28 -12.13 11.71
C LEU A 189 -6.26 -12.89 10.37
N GLU A 190 -7.16 -13.85 10.16
CA GLU A 190 -7.30 -14.58 8.91
C GLU A 190 -7.68 -13.64 7.75
N SER A 191 -8.65 -12.75 7.99
CA SER A 191 -9.03 -11.74 6.99
C SER A 191 -7.90 -10.75 6.70
N LEU A 192 -7.17 -10.29 7.72
CA LEU A 192 -5.99 -9.42 7.56
C LEU A 192 -4.88 -10.13 6.77
N CYS A 193 -4.56 -11.38 7.11
CA CYS A 193 -3.56 -12.17 6.40
C CYS A 193 -3.95 -12.38 4.93
N SER A 194 -5.23 -12.69 4.67
CA SER A 194 -5.74 -12.88 3.31
C SER A 194 -5.58 -11.61 2.46
N VAL A 195 -5.89 -10.44 3.01
CA VAL A 195 -5.76 -9.16 2.29
C VAL A 195 -4.29 -8.76 2.07
N LEU A 196 -3.44 -8.95 3.09
CA LEU A 196 -2.02 -8.61 3.07
C LEU A 196 -1.14 -9.63 2.31
N GLY A 197 -1.71 -10.74 1.87
CA GLY A 197 -0.98 -11.84 1.22
C GLY A 197 -0.04 -12.60 2.17
N LEU A 198 -0.32 -12.61 3.46
CA LEU A 198 0.49 -13.30 4.47
C LEU A 198 -0.01 -14.72 4.71
N LYS A 199 0.90 -15.64 5.02
CA LYS A 199 0.55 -17.01 5.39
C LYS A 199 0.03 -17.06 6.82
N TYR A 200 -1.29 -17.24 6.97
CA TYR A 200 -1.97 -17.32 8.26
C TYR A 200 -1.29 -18.30 9.25
N GLY A 201 -0.95 -19.51 8.80
CA GLY A 201 -0.35 -20.54 9.67
C GLY A 201 1.00 -20.11 10.28
N GLU A 202 1.86 -19.45 9.51
CA GLU A 202 3.14 -18.94 10.01
C GLU A 202 2.95 -17.78 11.00
N THR A 203 1.90 -16.97 10.81
CA THR A 203 1.58 -15.86 11.72
C THR A 203 1.00 -16.34 13.05
N VAL A 204 0.11 -17.33 13.02
CA VAL A 204 -0.51 -17.86 14.25
C VAL A 204 0.47 -18.70 15.06
N THR A 205 1.31 -19.51 14.41
CA THR A 205 2.36 -20.29 15.10
C THR A 205 3.36 -19.40 15.86
N LYS A 206 3.70 -18.21 15.33
CA LYS A 206 4.54 -17.22 16.02
C LYS A 206 3.91 -16.66 17.31
N ILE A 207 2.58 -16.61 17.37
CA ILE A 207 1.85 -16.14 18.55
C ILE A 207 1.80 -17.24 19.60
N HIS A 208 1.25 -18.40 19.23
CA HIS A 208 1.26 -19.61 20.05
C HIS A 208 0.95 -20.86 19.21
N PRO A 209 1.76 -21.93 19.26
CA PRO A 209 1.55 -23.16 18.47
C PRO A 209 0.18 -23.81 18.69
N SER A 210 -0.33 -23.78 19.94
CA SER A 210 -1.61 -24.40 20.30
C SER A 210 -2.84 -23.71 19.68
N LEU A 211 -2.69 -22.56 19.02
CA LEU A 211 -3.78 -21.88 18.32
C LEU A 211 -4.03 -22.45 16.91
N VAL A 212 -3.04 -23.16 16.36
CA VAL A 212 -3.13 -23.81 15.04
C VAL A 212 -3.65 -25.25 15.15
N GLU A 213 -3.26 -25.95 16.21
CA GLU A 213 -3.64 -27.36 16.41
C GLU A 213 -5.07 -27.47 16.94
N SER A 214 -5.96 -28.02 16.10
CA SER A 214 -7.39 -28.18 16.41
C SER A 214 -7.68 -29.22 17.50
N GLU A 215 -6.69 -30.01 17.92
CA GLU A 215 -6.89 -31.18 18.80
C GLU A 215 -6.47 -30.94 20.27
N GLY A 216 -5.88 -29.77 20.58
CA GLY A 216 -5.49 -29.40 21.95
C GLY A 216 -6.39 -28.32 22.58
N SER A 217 -6.28 -28.14 23.90
CA SER A 217 -6.80 -26.96 24.58
C SER A 217 -6.08 -25.72 24.04
N ARG A 218 -6.80 -24.85 23.33
CA ARG A 218 -6.27 -23.54 22.93
C ARG A 218 -5.87 -22.79 24.21
N SER A 219 -4.68 -22.19 24.25
CA SER A 219 -4.29 -21.34 25.38
C SER A 219 -5.26 -20.16 25.47
N ILE A 220 -5.96 -20.04 26.61
CA ILE A 220 -6.93 -18.96 26.93
C ILE A 220 -6.25 -17.89 27.83
N SER A 221 -4.94 -17.99 27.96
CA SER A 221 -4.16 -17.19 28.89
C SER A 221 -4.12 -15.71 28.50
N ASN A 222 -3.98 -14.83 29.50
CA ASN A 222 -3.87 -13.37 29.28
C ASN A 222 -2.71 -13.04 28.32
N THR A 223 -1.58 -13.71 28.51
CA THR A 223 -0.37 -13.59 27.67
C THR A 223 -0.66 -13.87 26.20
N THR A 224 -1.40 -14.95 25.90
CA THR A 224 -1.78 -15.35 24.55
C THR A 224 -2.77 -14.36 23.94
N LEU A 225 -3.75 -13.90 24.72
CA LEU A 225 -4.72 -12.90 24.28
C LEU A 225 -4.05 -11.55 23.98
N ASP A 226 -3.14 -11.08 24.82
CA ASP A 226 -2.40 -9.83 24.63
C ASP A 226 -1.47 -9.90 23.41
N LYS A 227 -0.77 -11.01 23.22
CA LYS A 227 0.06 -11.25 22.02
C LYS A 227 -0.79 -11.28 20.76
N LEU A 228 -1.96 -11.92 20.82
CA LEU A 228 -2.90 -11.99 19.71
C LEU A 228 -3.46 -10.60 19.36
N ALA A 229 -3.91 -9.84 20.36
CA ALA A 229 -4.40 -8.48 20.18
C ALA A 229 -3.31 -7.55 19.61
N SER A 230 -2.08 -7.63 20.15
CA SER A 230 -0.93 -6.88 19.65
C SER A 230 -0.62 -7.21 18.19
N SER A 231 -0.67 -8.49 17.82
CA SER A 231 -0.47 -8.93 16.44
C SER A 231 -1.57 -8.43 15.51
N VAL A 232 -2.85 -8.54 15.92
CA VAL A 232 -3.99 -8.02 15.14
C VAL A 232 -3.83 -6.51 14.90
N ASN A 233 -3.46 -5.75 15.92
CA ASN A 233 -3.21 -4.30 15.80
C ASN A 233 -2.05 -3.99 14.86
N GLN A 234 -0.93 -4.72 14.98
CA GLN A 234 0.22 -4.57 14.09
C GLN A 234 -0.14 -4.79 12.62
N TRP A 235 -0.93 -5.84 12.32
CA TRP A 235 -1.36 -6.14 10.96
C TRP A 235 -2.40 -5.16 10.46
N HIS A 236 -3.27 -4.65 11.33
CA HIS A 236 -4.21 -3.59 10.98
C HIS A 236 -3.46 -2.30 10.61
N GLU A 237 -2.44 -1.92 11.39
CA GLU A 237 -1.58 -0.77 11.09
C GLU A 237 -0.82 -0.97 9.77
N THR A 238 -0.27 -2.16 9.54
CA THR A 238 0.38 -2.50 8.27
C THR A 238 -0.59 -2.41 7.08
N LYS A 239 -1.86 -2.81 7.28
CA LYS A 239 -2.92 -2.66 6.28
C LYS A 239 -3.20 -1.19 5.95
N ILE A 240 -3.25 -0.33 6.96
CA ILE A 240 -3.41 1.12 6.77
C ILE A 240 -2.23 1.69 5.97
N GLN A 241 -1.01 1.37 6.39
CA GLN A 241 0.22 1.86 5.74
C GLN A 241 0.29 1.45 4.27
N ARG A 242 0.08 0.16 3.96
CA ARG A 242 0.08 -0.33 2.57
C ARG A 242 -1.07 0.24 1.74
N MET A 243 -2.21 0.53 2.35
CA MET A 243 -3.31 1.20 1.65
C MET A 243 -2.90 2.60 1.21
N GLN A 244 -2.34 3.39 2.14
CA GLN A 244 -1.90 4.75 1.83
C GLN A 244 -0.84 4.74 0.73
N GLU A 245 0.16 3.88 0.86
CA GLU A 245 1.20 3.72 -0.17
C GLU A 245 0.61 3.33 -1.52
N LEU A 246 -0.34 2.39 -1.55
CA LEU A 246 -1.01 2.01 -2.80
C LEU A 246 -1.79 3.19 -3.40
N GLN A 247 -2.52 3.96 -2.59
CA GLN A 247 -3.27 5.13 -3.05
C GLN A 247 -2.35 6.20 -3.64
N ASP A 248 -1.22 6.47 -2.99
CA ASP A 248 -0.23 7.43 -3.47
C ASP A 248 0.39 6.97 -4.80
N LEU A 249 0.83 5.70 -4.87
CA LEU A 249 1.39 5.11 -6.10
C LEU A 249 0.38 5.15 -7.25
N VAL A 250 -0.86 4.73 -7.01
CA VAL A 250 -1.88 4.71 -8.06
C VAL A 250 -2.26 6.13 -8.50
N THR A 251 -2.22 7.11 -7.60
CA THR A 251 -2.43 8.53 -7.96
C THR A 251 -1.34 9.00 -8.92
N THR A 252 -0.07 8.75 -8.60
CA THR A 252 1.05 9.08 -9.51
C THR A 252 0.95 8.32 -10.85
N MET A 253 0.45 7.09 -10.83
CA MET A 253 0.26 6.29 -12.04
C MET A 253 -0.82 6.89 -12.94
N LEU A 254 -1.94 7.38 -12.36
CA LEU A 254 -2.97 8.10 -13.10
C LEU A 254 -2.44 9.41 -13.69
N GLU A 255 -1.61 10.14 -12.95
CA GLU A 255 -0.94 11.36 -13.45
C GLU A 255 -0.07 11.05 -14.66
N PHE A 256 0.74 9.97 -14.62
CA PHE A 256 1.52 9.54 -15.77
C PHE A 256 0.67 9.04 -16.94
N TRP A 257 -0.40 8.30 -16.69
CA TRP A 257 -1.30 7.89 -17.78
C TRP A 257 -1.95 9.07 -18.48
N ASN A 258 -2.37 10.09 -17.72
CA ASN A 258 -2.92 11.33 -18.27
C ASN A 258 -1.85 12.16 -19.01
N LEU A 259 -0.62 12.22 -18.48
CA LEU A 259 0.48 12.94 -19.12
C LEU A 259 0.92 12.30 -20.44
N MET A 260 0.93 10.97 -20.49
CA MET A 260 1.46 10.19 -21.61
C MET A 260 0.39 9.73 -22.62
N ASP A 261 -0.88 10.09 -22.40
CA ASP A 261 -2.05 9.60 -23.15
C ASP A 261 -2.01 8.07 -23.30
N THR A 262 -1.80 7.35 -22.19
CA THR A 262 -1.59 5.89 -22.20
C THR A 262 -2.86 5.18 -22.69
N PRO A 263 -2.76 4.23 -23.64
CA PRO A 263 -3.93 3.57 -24.22
C PRO A 263 -4.70 2.71 -23.20
N ALA A 264 -6.02 2.58 -23.39
CA ALA A 264 -6.91 1.91 -22.44
C ALA A 264 -6.56 0.42 -22.25
N GLU A 265 -5.98 -0.23 -23.27
CA GLU A 265 -5.54 -1.63 -23.20
C GLU A 265 -4.42 -1.85 -22.18
N GLU A 266 -3.51 -0.88 -22.04
CA GLU A 266 -2.44 -0.91 -21.04
C GLU A 266 -3.00 -0.60 -19.64
N GLN A 267 -3.93 0.37 -19.54
CA GLN A 267 -4.59 0.71 -18.28
C GLN A 267 -5.43 -0.46 -17.72
N GLN A 268 -6.03 -1.29 -18.59
CA GLN A 268 -6.95 -2.37 -18.22
C GLN A 268 -6.38 -3.34 -17.17
N LYS A 269 -5.07 -3.58 -17.20
CA LYS A 269 -4.39 -4.47 -16.24
C LYS A 269 -4.48 -3.96 -14.80
N PHE A 270 -4.53 -2.64 -14.63
CA PHE A 270 -4.48 -1.96 -13.34
C PHE A 270 -5.81 -1.32 -12.92
N ILE A 271 -6.88 -1.40 -13.73
CA ILE A 271 -8.20 -0.82 -13.37
C ILE A 271 -8.70 -1.31 -12.00
N ASN A 272 -8.53 -2.60 -11.69
CA ASN A 272 -8.94 -3.16 -10.39
C ASN A 272 -8.20 -2.51 -9.21
N VAL A 273 -6.96 -2.05 -9.45
CA VAL A 273 -6.13 -1.35 -8.48
C VAL A 273 -6.49 0.15 -8.46
N SER A 274 -6.72 0.75 -9.63
CA SER A 274 -7.16 2.14 -9.78
C SER A 274 -8.51 2.43 -9.12
N CYS A 275 -9.43 1.46 -9.08
CA CYS A 275 -10.68 1.60 -8.35
C CYS A 275 -10.50 1.68 -6.82
N ASN A 276 -9.34 1.27 -6.28
CA ASN A 276 -9.07 1.31 -4.84
C ASN A 276 -8.67 2.70 -4.32
N ILE A 277 -8.45 3.69 -5.19
CA ILE A 277 -8.10 5.07 -4.79
C ILE A 277 -9.16 5.67 -3.88
N ALA A 278 -10.45 5.44 -4.19
CA ALA A 278 -11.57 5.95 -3.41
C ALA A 278 -12.05 4.98 -2.33
N ALA A 279 -11.49 3.76 -2.27
CA ALA A 279 -11.91 2.73 -1.34
C ALA A 279 -11.40 3.01 0.07
N THR A 280 -12.22 2.72 1.08
CA THR A 280 -11.79 2.82 2.49
C THR A 280 -11.01 1.58 2.93
N VAL A 281 -10.22 1.69 4.01
CA VAL A 281 -9.47 0.56 4.60
C VAL A 281 -10.37 -0.64 4.93
N SER A 282 -11.62 -0.39 5.30
CA SER A 282 -12.63 -1.41 5.58
C SER A 282 -13.20 -2.10 4.34
N GLU A 283 -13.23 -1.43 3.18
CA GLU A 283 -13.81 -1.97 1.95
C GLU A 283 -12.89 -2.99 1.26
N ILE A 284 -11.57 -2.87 1.46
CA ILE A 284 -10.61 -3.83 0.91
C ILE A 284 -10.63 -5.13 1.73
N THR A 285 -11.37 -6.08 1.21
CA THR A 285 -11.58 -7.44 1.74
C THR A 285 -11.11 -8.53 0.78
N LYS A 286 -10.82 -8.17 -0.47
CA LYS A 286 -10.36 -9.12 -1.48
C LYS A 286 -8.96 -9.64 -1.12
N PRO A 287 -8.70 -10.95 -1.32
CA PRO A 287 -7.39 -11.52 -1.04
C PRO A 287 -6.31 -10.88 -1.91
N ASN A 288 -5.10 -10.77 -1.36
CA ASN A 288 -3.89 -10.23 -2.00
C ASN A 288 -4.00 -8.78 -2.51
N SER A 289 -5.06 -8.04 -2.15
CA SER A 289 -5.27 -6.66 -2.62
C SER A 289 -4.33 -5.63 -2.00
N LEU A 290 -3.64 -5.99 -0.91
CA LEU A 290 -2.55 -5.21 -0.31
C LEU A 290 -1.32 -6.12 -0.06
N SER A 291 -1.14 -7.11 -0.96
CA SER A 291 0.04 -7.95 -0.96
C SER A 291 1.29 -7.16 -1.33
N THR A 292 2.44 -7.64 -0.88
CA THR A 292 3.74 -7.08 -1.29
C THR A 292 3.92 -7.15 -2.80
N ASP A 293 3.50 -8.28 -3.39
CA ASP A 293 3.69 -8.58 -4.80
C ASP A 293 2.88 -7.62 -5.68
N LEU A 294 1.64 -7.30 -5.30
CA LEU A 294 0.83 -6.31 -6.01
C LEU A 294 1.44 -4.90 -5.92
N LEU A 295 1.95 -4.55 -4.73
CA LEU A 295 2.55 -3.23 -4.53
C LEU A 295 3.85 -3.08 -5.33
N GLU A 296 4.63 -4.16 -5.45
CA GLU A 296 5.80 -4.25 -6.31
C GLU A 296 5.41 -4.16 -7.79
N GLU A 297 4.36 -4.85 -8.24
CA GLU A 297 3.85 -4.76 -9.62
C GLU A 297 3.44 -3.32 -10.00
N VAL A 298 2.80 -2.58 -9.10
CA VAL A 298 2.45 -1.17 -9.33
C VAL A 298 3.70 -0.27 -9.37
N LYS A 299 4.70 -0.53 -8.51
CA LYS A 299 5.98 0.22 -8.52
C LYS A 299 6.79 -0.05 -9.79
N ASP A 300 6.79 -1.28 -10.27
CA ASP A 300 7.44 -1.67 -11.51
C ASP A 300 6.78 -0.98 -12.71
N GLU A 301 5.44 -0.92 -12.75
CA GLU A 301 4.72 -0.19 -13.79
C GLU A 301 5.02 1.32 -13.74
N LEU A 302 5.08 1.92 -12.55
CA LEU A 302 5.50 3.31 -12.40
C LEU A 302 6.93 3.54 -12.91
N SER A 303 7.86 2.66 -12.55
CA SER A 303 9.25 2.73 -13.03
C SER A 303 9.32 2.63 -14.56
N ARG A 304 8.52 1.75 -15.16
CA ARG A 304 8.37 1.63 -16.61
C ARG A 304 7.79 2.90 -17.24
N LEU A 305 6.79 3.52 -16.62
CA LEU A 305 6.19 4.77 -17.09
C LEU A 305 7.16 5.95 -16.97
N GLU A 306 7.95 6.01 -15.91
CA GLU A 306 9.01 7.01 -15.73
C GLU A 306 10.09 6.85 -16.78
N GLU A 307 10.55 5.62 -17.05
CA GLU A 307 11.51 5.34 -18.12
C GLU A 307 10.94 5.70 -19.50
N LEU A 308 9.66 5.42 -19.74
CA LEU A 308 9.00 5.78 -20.99
C LEU A 308 8.87 7.30 -21.13
N LYS A 309 8.47 8.02 -20.07
CA LYS A 309 8.45 9.50 -20.02
C LYS A 309 9.84 10.02 -20.34
N TRP A 310 10.87 9.44 -19.74
CA TRP A 310 12.25 9.82 -19.96
C TRP A 310 12.66 9.61 -21.43
N SER A 311 12.46 8.41 -21.97
CA SER A 311 12.78 8.11 -23.37
C SER A 311 12.09 9.07 -24.34
N LYS A 312 10.80 9.37 -24.13
CA LYS A 312 10.07 10.31 -24.99
C LYS A 312 10.58 11.75 -24.84
N MET A 313 10.92 12.18 -23.63
CA MET A 313 11.48 13.52 -23.41
C MET A 313 12.85 13.66 -24.08
N LYS A 314 13.71 12.64 -23.98
CA LYS A 314 14.99 12.59 -24.70
C LYS A 314 14.79 12.70 -26.21
N GLU A 315 13.84 11.95 -26.78
CA GLU A 315 13.51 12.03 -28.20
C GLU A 315 13.03 13.43 -28.61
N LEU A 316 12.13 14.03 -27.81
CA LEU A 316 11.60 15.36 -28.06
C LEU A 316 12.70 16.44 -28.05
N VAL A 317 13.60 16.38 -27.07
CA VAL A 317 14.78 17.26 -26.98
C VAL A 317 15.66 17.14 -28.21
N LEU A 318 16.00 15.92 -28.64
CA LEU A 318 16.80 15.68 -29.84
C LEU A 318 16.10 16.20 -31.10
N LYS A 319 14.79 15.98 -31.23
CA LYS A 319 13.99 16.47 -32.35
C LYS A 319 13.98 17.99 -32.39
N LYS A 320 13.66 18.68 -31.30
CA LYS A 320 13.65 20.15 -31.21
C LYS A 320 15.01 20.75 -31.53
N ARG A 321 16.08 20.10 -31.09
CA ARG A 321 17.45 20.50 -31.44
C ARG A 321 17.73 20.37 -32.93
N SER A 322 17.37 19.24 -33.53
CA SER A 322 17.55 19.05 -34.98
C SER A 322 16.75 20.07 -35.81
N GLU A 323 15.54 20.43 -35.36
CA GLU A 323 14.73 21.50 -35.95
C GLU A 323 15.43 22.86 -35.83
N LEU A 324 16.03 23.16 -34.68
CA LEU A 324 16.82 24.38 -34.45
C LEU A 324 18.03 24.45 -35.39
N GLU A 325 18.83 23.40 -35.45
CA GLU A 325 19.98 23.29 -36.35
C GLU A 325 19.57 23.42 -37.82
N GLU A 326 18.42 22.86 -38.20
CA GLU A 326 17.91 23.00 -39.56
C GLU A 326 17.51 24.43 -39.89
N ILE A 327 16.92 25.16 -38.93
CA ILE A 327 16.63 26.59 -39.10
C ILE A 327 17.93 27.36 -39.26
N CYS A 328 18.92 27.14 -38.40
CA CYS A 328 20.23 27.79 -38.47
C CYS A 328 20.92 27.54 -39.82
N ARG A 329 20.93 26.28 -40.30
CA ARG A 329 21.48 25.92 -41.62
C ARG A 329 20.76 26.66 -42.76
N ARG A 330 19.43 26.76 -42.70
CA ARG A 330 18.64 27.47 -43.73
C ARG A 330 18.84 28.99 -43.69
N THR A 331 19.23 29.55 -42.56
CA THR A 331 19.36 31.01 -42.36
C THR A 331 20.81 31.50 -42.28
N HIS A 332 21.76 30.59 -42.47
CA HIS A 332 23.20 30.84 -42.39
C HIS A 332 23.62 31.49 -41.05
N ILE A 333 22.91 31.14 -39.98
CA ILE A 333 23.23 31.53 -38.60
C ILE A 333 24.19 30.49 -38.03
N VAL A 334 25.38 30.92 -37.60
CA VAL A 334 26.32 30.07 -36.86
C VAL A 334 25.99 30.16 -35.38
N LEU A 335 25.72 29.02 -34.76
CA LEU A 335 25.61 28.91 -33.30
C LEU A 335 27.03 28.80 -32.71
N GLU A 336 27.24 29.26 -31.46
CA GLU A 336 28.53 29.08 -30.78
C GLU A 336 28.73 27.60 -30.37
N GLU A 337 29.98 27.12 -30.33
CA GLU A 337 30.31 25.70 -30.06
C GLU A 337 29.75 25.16 -28.74
N GLN A 338 29.55 26.05 -27.75
CA GLN A 338 28.91 25.72 -26.47
C GLN A 338 27.44 25.29 -26.63
N ASP A 339 26.72 25.78 -27.65
CA ASP A 339 25.31 25.49 -27.93
C ASP A 339 25.14 24.32 -28.94
N ILE A 340 26.21 23.91 -29.65
CA ILE A 340 26.15 22.95 -30.77
C ILE A 340 26.35 21.50 -30.35
N SER A 341 27.06 21.21 -29.26
CA SER A 341 27.42 19.81 -28.97
C SER A 341 26.19 18.97 -28.58
N VAL A 342 25.64 18.25 -29.57
CA VAL A 342 24.67 17.15 -29.42
C VAL A 342 25.19 16.15 -28.39
N GLU A 343 26.48 15.87 -28.45
CA GLU A 343 27.21 14.98 -27.56
C GLU A 343 27.20 15.46 -26.10
N ASN A 344 27.32 16.78 -25.84
CA ASN A 344 27.31 17.30 -24.47
C ASN A 344 25.92 17.24 -23.84
N VAL A 345 24.86 17.47 -24.62
CA VAL A 345 23.48 17.37 -24.13
C VAL A 345 23.07 15.91 -23.97
N ILE A 346 23.44 15.03 -24.90
CA ILE A 346 23.24 13.58 -24.73
C ILE A 346 23.96 13.09 -23.47
N LYS A 347 25.20 13.53 -23.24
CA LYS A 347 25.95 13.20 -22.00
C LYS A 347 25.32 13.77 -20.74
N ALA A 348 24.81 15.00 -20.76
CA ALA A 348 24.12 15.60 -19.62
C ALA A 348 22.77 14.93 -19.30
N ILE A 349 22.08 14.44 -20.34
CA ILE A 349 20.87 13.63 -20.23
C ILE A 349 21.23 12.25 -19.66
N GLU A 350 22.23 11.58 -20.21
CA GLU A 350 22.62 10.23 -19.78
C GLU A 350 23.33 10.19 -18.42
N SER A 351 23.95 11.27 -17.97
CA SER A 351 24.54 11.36 -16.63
C SER A 351 23.51 11.53 -15.52
N GLY A 352 22.25 11.86 -15.86
CA GLY A 352 21.19 12.10 -14.87
C GLY A 352 21.35 13.39 -14.07
N ASP A 353 22.35 14.23 -14.40
CA ASP A 353 22.65 15.47 -13.66
C ASP A 353 21.64 16.59 -13.93
N VAL A 354 20.88 16.52 -15.03
CA VAL A 354 20.01 17.61 -15.47
C VAL A 354 18.65 17.09 -15.90
N ASN A 355 17.57 17.67 -15.35
CA ASN A 355 16.21 17.38 -15.78
C ASN A 355 16.05 17.78 -17.26
N PRO A 356 15.66 16.84 -18.14
CA PRO A 356 15.44 17.14 -19.56
C PRO A 356 14.34 18.15 -19.86
N GLU A 357 13.39 18.37 -18.96
CA GLU A 357 12.38 19.44 -19.12
C GLU A 357 13.06 20.82 -19.17
N ASN A 358 14.08 21.05 -18.34
CA ASN A 358 14.86 22.30 -18.35
C ASN A 358 15.69 22.44 -19.63
N ILE A 359 16.26 21.33 -20.13
CA ILE A 359 17.01 21.31 -21.38
C ILE A 359 16.07 21.65 -22.55
N LEU A 360 14.87 21.07 -22.56
CA LEU A 360 13.85 21.35 -23.56
C LEU A 360 13.45 22.83 -23.56
N GLU A 361 13.16 23.40 -22.38
CA GLU A 361 12.82 24.83 -22.24
C GLU A 361 13.93 25.74 -22.78
N GLN A 362 15.19 25.43 -22.48
CA GLN A 362 16.33 26.17 -22.99
C GLN A 362 16.43 26.08 -24.53
N ILE A 363 16.24 24.89 -25.12
CA ILE A 363 16.25 24.72 -26.57
C ILE A 363 15.09 25.47 -27.22
N GLU A 364 13.90 25.45 -26.63
CA GLU A 364 12.75 26.19 -27.14
C GLU A 364 12.95 27.70 -27.09
N TYR A 365 13.57 28.20 -26.02
CA TYR A 365 13.96 29.60 -25.90
C TYR A 365 14.95 30.02 -27.00
N GLN A 366 16.01 29.22 -27.22
CA GLN A 366 16.98 29.48 -28.29
C GLN A 366 16.33 29.37 -29.68
N ALA A 367 15.45 28.39 -29.88
CA ALA A 367 14.70 28.25 -31.12
C ALA A 367 13.78 29.45 -31.37
N GLY A 368 13.21 30.06 -30.33
CA GLY A 368 12.48 31.32 -30.42
C GLY A 368 13.36 32.45 -30.96
N LYS A 369 14.53 32.67 -30.36
CA LYS A 369 15.49 33.69 -30.80
C LYS A 369 15.94 33.51 -32.25
N VAL A 370 16.36 32.30 -32.60
CA VAL A 370 16.82 31.98 -33.95
C VAL A 370 15.70 32.16 -34.97
N LYS A 371 14.45 31.80 -34.63
CA LYS A 371 13.29 32.02 -35.52
C LYS A 371 13.01 33.51 -35.73
N GLU A 372 13.10 34.33 -34.69
CA GLU A 372 12.93 35.78 -34.81
C GLU A 372 14.02 36.38 -35.71
N GLU A 373 15.27 35.99 -35.48
CA GLU A 373 16.38 36.46 -36.30
C GLU A 373 16.24 35.99 -37.76
N ALA A 374 15.88 34.73 -37.98
CA ALA A 374 15.60 34.17 -39.31
C ALA A 374 14.55 34.99 -40.08
N LEU A 375 13.48 35.44 -39.40
CA LEU A 375 12.46 36.30 -40.01
C LEU A 375 13.05 37.65 -40.41
N SER A 376 13.90 38.25 -39.57
CA SER A 376 14.57 39.51 -39.88
C SER A 376 15.56 39.40 -41.05
N ARG A 377 16.26 38.26 -41.16
CA ARG A 377 17.26 37.97 -42.21
C ARG A 377 16.61 37.63 -43.57
N LYS A 378 15.32 37.27 -43.59
CA LYS A 378 14.63 36.71 -44.76
C LYS A 378 14.81 37.54 -46.04
N GLU A 379 14.58 38.85 -46.00
CA GLU A 379 14.68 39.70 -47.20
C GLU A 379 16.13 39.79 -47.72
N ILE A 380 17.11 39.80 -46.80
CA ILE A 380 18.54 39.83 -47.14
C ILE A 380 18.95 38.51 -47.77
N LEU A 381 18.56 37.38 -47.17
CA LEU A 381 18.86 36.04 -47.70
C LEU A 381 18.24 35.82 -49.09
N GLU A 382 16.98 36.22 -49.33
CA GLU A 382 16.35 36.14 -50.65
C GLU A 382 17.08 36.97 -51.72
N LYS A 383 17.70 38.08 -51.32
CA LYS A 383 18.52 38.92 -52.22
C LYS A 383 19.92 38.35 -52.40
N ALA A 384 20.52 37.84 -51.34
CA ALA A 384 21.82 37.17 -51.35
C ALA A 384 21.78 35.93 -52.24
N GLU A 385 20.75 35.09 -52.13
CA GLU A 385 20.55 33.93 -53.00
C GLU A 385 20.45 34.32 -54.49
N LYS A 386 19.70 35.38 -54.80
CA LYS A 386 19.62 35.90 -56.18
C LYS A 386 20.97 36.42 -56.67
N TRP A 387 21.74 37.08 -55.80
CA TRP A 387 23.08 37.57 -56.11
C TRP A 387 24.06 36.41 -56.33
N LEU A 388 24.11 35.41 -55.44
CA LEU A 388 24.94 34.20 -55.58
C LEU A 388 24.65 33.47 -56.90
N ASN A 389 23.37 33.23 -57.22
CA ASN A 389 22.98 32.64 -58.51
C ASN A 389 23.43 33.47 -59.72
N ALA A 390 23.42 34.79 -59.60
CA ALA A 390 23.89 35.69 -60.66
C ALA A 390 25.42 35.69 -60.79
N CYS A 391 26.15 35.55 -59.68
CA CYS A 391 27.60 35.34 -59.67
C CYS A 391 27.99 34.00 -60.30
N GLU A 392 27.24 32.92 -60.03
CA GLU A 392 27.44 31.62 -60.70
C GLU A 392 27.24 31.72 -62.22
N GLU A 393 26.19 32.42 -62.67
CA GLU A 393 25.97 32.67 -64.09
C GLU A 393 27.02 33.61 -64.71
N GLU A 394 27.62 34.52 -63.93
CA GLU A 394 28.76 35.33 -64.36
C GLU A 394 29.98 34.44 -64.62
N ASN A 395 30.35 33.61 -63.64
CA ASN A 395 31.47 32.67 -63.76
C ASN A 395 31.28 31.73 -64.96
N TRP A 396 30.08 31.15 -65.10
CA TRP A 396 29.75 30.32 -66.26
C TRP A 396 29.88 31.09 -67.59
N LEU A 397 29.43 32.34 -67.64
CA LEU A 397 29.57 33.18 -68.84
C LEU A 397 31.04 33.51 -69.14
N GLU A 398 31.87 33.69 -68.11
CA GLU A 398 33.31 33.91 -68.27
C GLU A 398 34.02 32.69 -68.83
N GLU A 399 33.75 31.49 -68.28
CA GLU A 399 34.23 30.22 -68.82
C GLU A 399 33.79 30.05 -70.29
N TYR A 400 32.51 30.32 -70.59
CA TYR A 400 31.98 30.27 -71.95
C TYR A 400 32.60 31.31 -72.90
N ASN A 401 33.10 32.44 -72.38
CA ASN A 401 33.78 33.45 -73.19
C ASN A 401 35.25 33.10 -73.47
N GLN A 402 35.86 32.24 -72.64
CA GLN A 402 37.24 31.78 -72.81
C GLN A 402 37.33 30.57 -73.75
N ASP A 403 36.24 29.84 -73.96
CA ASP A 403 36.19 28.70 -74.88
C ASP A 403 36.39 29.13 -76.35
N GLU A 404 37.49 28.68 -76.97
CA GLU A 404 37.80 28.93 -78.38
C GLU A 404 36.82 28.22 -79.35
N ASN A 405 36.18 27.13 -78.89
CA ASN A 405 35.24 26.32 -79.67
C ASN A 405 33.78 26.82 -79.58
N ARG A 406 33.57 27.98 -78.98
CA ARG A 406 32.26 28.58 -78.69
C ARG A 406 31.29 28.67 -79.89
N TYR A 407 31.82 28.88 -81.09
CA TYR A 407 31.02 29.06 -82.30
C TYR A 407 30.89 27.81 -83.17
N ASN A 408 31.30 26.64 -82.66
CA ASN A 408 31.12 25.39 -83.39
C ASN A 408 29.63 25.14 -83.69
N ALA A 409 29.31 24.92 -84.96
CA ALA A 409 27.95 24.79 -85.49
C ALA A 409 27.31 23.42 -85.16
N GLY A 410 27.32 23.02 -83.89
CA GLY A 410 26.65 21.82 -83.39
C GLY A 410 25.15 22.06 -83.13
N LYS A 411 24.35 20.97 -83.13
CA LYS A 411 22.96 21.00 -82.65
C LYS A 411 22.94 21.44 -81.19
N GLY A 412 22.34 22.59 -80.87
CA GLY A 412 22.22 23.14 -79.51
C GLY A 412 22.95 24.46 -79.27
N SER A 413 23.78 24.92 -80.21
CA SER A 413 24.52 26.20 -80.12
C SER A 413 23.61 27.42 -79.91
N HIS A 414 22.44 27.47 -80.55
CA HIS A 414 21.46 28.53 -80.36
C HIS A 414 20.92 28.60 -78.92
N LEU A 415 20.79 27.46 -78.23
CA LEU A 415 20.28 27.42 -76.85
C LEU A 415 21.35 27.92 -75.86
N ILE A 416 22.61 27.54 -76.08
CA ILE A 416 23.76 28.02 -75.31
C ILE A 416 23.97 29.52 -75.53
N LEU A 417 23.83 30.00 -76.78
CA LEU A 417 23.90 31.42 -77.10
C LEU A 417 22.77 32.21 -76.41
N LYS A 418 21.55 31.66 -76.38
CA LYS A 418 20.42 32.26 -75.65
C LYS A 418 20.64 32.29 -74.14
N ARG A 419 21.24 31.23 -73.55
CA ARG A 419 21.66 31.24 -72.13
C ARG A 419 22.72 32.30 -71.89
N ALA A 420 23.72 32.42 -72.76
CA ALA A 420 24.77 33.44 -72.66
C ALA A 420 24.23 34.87 -72.78
N GLU A 421 23.24 35.10 -73.63
CA GLU A 421 22.58 36.40 -73.73
C GLU A 421 21.76 36.73 -72.47
N LYS A 422 21.04 35.73 -71.93
CA LYS A 422 20.34 35.84 -70.64
C LYS A 422 21.32 36.09 -69.48
N ALA A 423 22.44 35.37 -69.44
CA ALA A 423 23.51 35.55 -68.46
C ALA A 423 24.12 36.95 -68.57
N ARG A 424 24.42 37.46 -69.77
CA ARG A 424 24.88 38.86 -69.95
C ARG A 424 23.89 39.87 -69.41
N ALA A 425 22.59 39.68 -69.69
CA ALA A 425 21.55 40.56 -69.17
C ALA A 425 21.46 40.52 -67.64
N LEU A 426 21.74 39.36 -67.01
CA LEU A 426 21.81 39.20 -65.56
C LEU A 426 23.08 39.82 -64.98
N VAL A 427 24.25 39.58 -65.59
CA VAL A 427 25.54 40.17 -65.21
C VAL A 427 25.54 41.70 -65.28
N ASN A 428 24.82 42.28 -66.24
CA ASN A 428 24.63 43.73 -66.30
C ASN A 428 23.79 44.29 -65.14
N LYS A 429 22.97 43.45 -64.50
CA LYS A 429 22.17 43.83 -63.32
C LYS A 429 22.87 43.55 -61.99
N LEU A 430 23.98 42.80 -61.99
CA LEU A 430 24.74 42.48 -60.77
C LEU A 430 25.12 43.71 -59.94
N PRO A 431 25.62 44.83 -60.51
CA PRO A 431 25.96 46.02 -59.71
C PRO A 431 24.75 46.56 -58.92
N ALA A 432 23.59 46.66 -59.58
CA ALA A 432 22.36 47.13 -58.92
C ALA A 432 21.85 46.15 -57.85
N MET A 433 22.09 44.85 -58.02
CA MET A 433 21.75 43.84 -57.02
C MET A 433 22.67 43.94 -55.79
N VAL A 434 23.98 44.17 -56.00
CA VAL A 434 24.95 44.40 -54.92
C VAL A 434 24.60 45.67 -54.14
N GLU A 435 24.35 46.80 -54.82
CA GLU A 435 23.96 48.06 -54.17
C GLU A 435 22.67 47.91 -53.33
N ALA A 436 21.68 47.19 -53.85
CA ALA A 436 20.43 46.92 -53.14
C ALA A 436 20.61 45.99 -51.93
N LEU A 437 21.57 45.07 -51.99
CA LEU A 437 21.91 44.16 -50.90
C LEU A 437 22.73 44.88 -49.82
N VAL A 438 23.75 45.65 -50.19
CA VAL A 438 24.52 46.52 -49.29
C VAL A 438 23.60 47.46 -48.54
N SER A 439 22.70 48.16 -49.24
CA SER A 439 21.73 49.08 -48.60
C SER A 439 20.83 48.39 -47.59
N LYS A 440 20.46 47.12 -47.83
CA LYS A 440 19.60 46.36 -46.91
C LYS A 440 20.36 45.80 -45.72
N ILE A 441 21.59 45.34 -45.94
CA ILE A 441 22.49 44.89 -44.87
C ILE A 441 22.81 46.05 -43.94
N THR A 442 23.17 47.23 -44.46
CA THR A 442 23.50 48.38 -43.61
C THR A 442 22.31 48.85 -42.76
N ILE A 443 21.09 48.84 -43.31
CA ILE A 443 19.87 49.11 -42.53
C ILE A 443 19.73 48.06 -41.42
N TRP A 444 19.84 46.77 -41.74
CA TRP A 444 19.70 45.70 -40.75
C TRP A 444 20.78 45.76 -39.66
N GLU A 445 22.06 45.98 -40.03
CA GLU A 445 23.16 46.12 -39.07
C GLU A 445 22.94 47.32 -38.14
N SER A 446 22.35 48.42 -38.65
CA SER A 446 21.99 49.59 -37.84
C SER A 446 20.79 49.37 -36.92
N GLU A 447 19.81 48.57 -37.35
CA GLU A 447 18.60 48.25 -36.57
C GLU A 447 18.87 47.22 -35.47
N LYS A 448 19.79 46.28 -35.72
CA LYS A 448 20.14 45.19 -34.80
C LYS A 448 21.40 45.46 -33.97
N GLU A 449 22.15 46.52 -34.27
CA GLU A 449 23.45 46.86 -33.65
C GLU A 449 24.45 45.70 -33.68
N ALA A 450 24.39 44.86 -34.73
CA ALA A 450 25.20 43.66 -34.89
C ALA A 450 25.61 43.48 -36.36
N GLU A 451 26.75 42.83 -36.59
CA GLU A 451 27.24 42.53 -37.93
C GLU A 451 26.43 41.41 -38.59
N PHE A 452 26.12 41.56 -39.88
CA PHE A 452 25.42 40.51 -40.61
C PHE A 452 26.40 39.40 -41.04
N LEU A 453 26.39 38.30 -40.30
CA LEU A 453 27.19 37.11 -40.59
C LEU A 453 26.40 36.11 -41.45
N PHE A 454 27.02 35.66 -42.55
CA PHE A 454 26.58 34.60 -43.44
C PHE A 454 27.62 33.47 -43.37
N ASP A 455 27.23 32.32 -42.81
CA ASP A 455 28.14 31.18 -42.55
C ASP A 455 29.42 31.58 -41.79
N GLY A 456 29.29 32.53 -40.86
CA GLY A 456 30.40 33.03 -40.04
C GLY A 456 31.22 34.14 -40.69
N ASN A 457 30.97 34.50 -41.95
CA ASN A 457 31.64 35.60 -42.65
C ASN A 457 30.71 36.81 -42.78
N ARG A 458 31.24 38.03 -42.64
CA ARG A 458 30.43 39.23 -42.82
C ARG A 458 30.02 39.36 -44.29
N LEU A 459 28.71 39.31 -44.57
CA LEU A 459 28.20 39.33 -45.95
C LEU A 459 28.57 40.63 -46.69
N LEU A 460 28.64 41.75 -45.96
CA LEU A 460 29.06 43.04 -46.52
C LEU A 460 30.49 42.98 -47.07
N TRP A 461 31.41 42.32 -46.36
CA TRP A 461 32.79 42.13 -46.80
C TRP A 461 32.87 41.24 -48.04
N MET A 462 32.08 40.17 -48.12
CA MET A 462 32.01 39.32 -49.32
C MET A 462 31.53 40.11 -50.55
N LEU A 463 30.64 41.08 -50.37
CA LEU A 463 30.16 41.95 -51.45
C LEU A 463 31.23 42.95 -51.89
N GLU A 464 31.96 43.54 -50.94
CA GLU A 464 33.09 44.44 -51.21
C GLU A 464 34.19 43.72 -52.00
N GLU A 465 34.62 42.54 -51.54
CA GLU A 465 35.62 41.71 -52.23
C GLU A 465 35.17 41.36 -53.66
N TYR A 466 33.89 41.02 -53.85
CA TYR A 466 33.32 40.79 -55.17
C TYR A 466 33.35 42.04 -56.06
N THR A 467 33.03 43.23 -55.52
CA THR A 467 33.07 44.47 -56.31
C THR A 467 34.49 44.83 -56.74
N GLU A 468 35.48 44.67 -55.86
CA GLU A 468 36.89 44.91 -56.18
C GLU A 468 37.38 43.95 -57.27
N LEU A 469 37.09 42.65 -57.13
CA LEU A 469 37.46 41.64 -58.12
C LEU A 469 36.83 41.94 -59.48
N ARG A 470 35.57 42.39 -59.50
CA ARG A 470 34.87 42.76 -60.74
C ARG A 470 35.50 43.99 -61.41
N GLU A 471 35.88 45.00 -60.63
CA GLU A 471 36.58 46.18 -61.14
C GLU A 471 37.94 45.81 -61.71
N GLU A 472 38.70 44.94 -61.06
CA GLU A 472 39.97 44.43 -61.55
C GLU A 472 39.80 43.70 -62.89
N LYS A 473 38.81 42.81 -63.00
CA LYS A 473 38.48 42.11 -64.26
C LYS A 473 38.11 43.09 -65.39
N GLU A 474 37.32 44.12 -65.10
CA GLU A 474 36.96 45.14 -66.09
C GLU A 474 38.16 46.00 -66.49
N GLN A 475 39.04 46.36 -65.55
CA GLN A 475 40.30 47.06 -65.82
C GLN A 475 41.23 46.21 -66.67
N GLU A 476 41.35 44.91 -66.40
CA GLU A 476 42.15 43.99 -67.20
C GLU A 476 41.59 43.87 -68.62
N ARG A 477 40.25 43.79 -68.77
CA ARG A 477 39.58 43.86 -70.08
C ARG A 477 39.80 45.19 -70.79
N ARG A 478 39.87 46.32 -70.08
CA ARG A 478 40.24 47.64 -70.66
C ARG A 478 41.70 47.64 -71.12
N ARG A 479 42.65 47.19 -70.29
CA ARG A 479 44.07 47.06 -70.66
C ARG A 479 44.26 46.17 -71.89
N LYS A 480 43.57 45.02 -71.97
CA LYS A 480 43.59 44.12 -73.14
C LYS A 480 42.98 44.79 -74.40
N ARG A 481 41.93 45.60 -74.25
CA ARG A 481 41.36 46.39 -75.36
C ARG A 481 42.31 47.50 -75.83
N ASP A 482 42.97 48.20 -74.90
CA ASP A 482 43.89 49.28 -75.24
C ASP A 482 45.20 48.75 -75.84
N LEU A 483 45.71 47.60 -75.36
CA LEU A 483 46.83 46.89 -75.99
C LEU A 483 46.47 46.44 -77.42
N LYS A 484 45.25 45.92 -77.65
CA LYS A 484 44.76 45.60 -79.00
C LYS A 484 44.61 46.84 -79.89
N LYS A 485 44.20 48.00 -79.33
CA LYS A 485 44.14 49.27 -80.07
C LYS A 485 45.53 49.78 -80.44
N LEU A 486 46.51 49.71 -79.52
CA LEU A 486 47.90 50.07 -79.78
C LEU A 486 48.53 49.17 -80.86
N GLN A 487 48.29 47.85 -80.82
CA GLN A 487 48.69 46.94 -81.89
C GLN A 487 48.02 47.28 -83.23
N GLY A 488 46.73 47.61 -83.23
CA GLY A 488 46.00 48.04 -84.43
C GLY A 488 46.47 49.39 -85.00
N GLN A 489 46.96 50.30 -84.15
CA GLN A 489 47.47 51.60 -84.56
C GLN A 489 48.88 51.51 -85.16
N VAL A 490 49.73 50.59 -84.66
CA VAL A 490 51.04 50.28 -85.28
C VAL A 490 50.89 49.66 -86.67
N THR A 491 49.85 48.86 -86.92
CA THR A 491 49.53 48.37 -88.28
C THR A 491 48.95 49.45 -89.20
N SER A 492 48.38 50.54 -88.66
CA SER A 492 47.81 51.63 -89.47
C SER A 492 48.85 52.68 -89.89
N GLU A 493 50.01 52.78 -89.24
CA GLU A 493 51.08 53.70 -89.63
C GLU A 493 52.03 53.13 -90.71
N GLN A 494 52.00 51.81 -90.95
CA GLN A 494 52.79 51.17 -92.03
C GLN A 494 52.13 51.18 -93.42
N ASP A 495 50.87 51.61 -93.56
CA ASP A 495 50.18 51.67 -94.86
C ASP A 495 49.86 53.12 -95.29
N LYS A 496 50.89 53.87 -95.69
CA LYS A 496 50.75 55.00 -96.63
C LYS A 496 51.14 54.52 -98.03
N GLY A 497 50.16 54.14 -98.85
CA GLY A 497 50.41 53.74 -100.24
C GLY A 497 49.18 53.40 -101.08
N THR A 498 48.34 54.41 -101.37
CA THR A 498 47.52 54.61 -102.60
C THR A 498 46.52 53.53 -103.12
N PRO A 499 45.46 53.96 -103.85
CA PRO A 499 44.14 53.34 -103.79
C PRO A 499 43.80 52.51 -105.05
N THR A 500 42.91 51.52 -104.91
CA THR A 500 42.10 51.06 -106.06
C THR A 500 40.66 50.76 -105.64
N ARG A 501 39.75 51.52 -106.26
CA ARG A 501 38.29 51.36 -106.28
C ARG A 501 37.92 50.23 -107.25
N PRO A 502 36.80 49.51 -107.03
CA PRO A 502 35.72 49.63 -108.02
C PRO A 502 34.35 49.89 -107.39
N GLN A 503 33.53 50.52 -108.23
CA GLN A 503 32.15 50.95 -108.07
C GLN A 503 31.17 49.82 -108.40
N SER A 504 30.06 49.73 -107.66
CA SER A 504 28.72 49.59 -108.27
C SER A 504 27.62 49.89 -107.24
N ALA A 505 26.84 50.93 -107.55
CA ALA A 505 25.62 51.36 -106.88
C ALA A 505 24.41 50.53 -107.43
N LYS A 506 23.14 50.58 -106.99
CA LYS A 506 22.31 51.63 -106.35
C LYS A 506 20.88 51.05 -106.11
N ASN A 507 20.11 51.75 -105.25
CA ASN A 507 18.63 51.84 -105.14
C ASN A 507 17.90 50.67 -104.42
N GLY A 508 17.01 50.83 -103.42
CA GLY A 508 16.30 51.99 -102.88
C GLY A 508 14.79 51.85 -103.12
N LEU A 509 13.96 51.70 -102.07
CA LEU A 509 12.57 52.18 -102.04
C LEU A 509 12.01 52.29 -100.62
N LYS A 510 11.54 53.50 -100.28
CA LYS A 510 10.69 53.83 -99.14
C LYS A 510 9.23 53.58 -99.52
N VAL A 511 8.39 53.14 -98.58
CA VAL A 511 6.96 53.52 -98.55
C VAL A 511 6.57 53.87 -97.11
N SER A 512 6.00 55.06 -97.00
CA SER A 512 5.31 55.64 -95.87
C SER A 512 3.80 55.43 -96.07
N THR A 513 3.03 55.08 -95.05
CA THR A 513 1.65 55.58 -94.93
C THR A 513 1.21 55.62 -93.46
N ASN A 514 0.87 56.83 -93.02
CA ASN A 514 0.17 57.18 -91.79
C ASN A 514 -1.34 57.17 -92.07
N LYS A 515 -2.19 56.70 -91.13
CA LYS A 515 -3.46 57.38 -90.77
C LYS A 515 -4.16 56.75 -89.54
N ARG A 516 -4.67 57.65 -88.70
CA ARG A 516 -5.39 57.48 -87.43
C ARG A 516 -6.92 57.41 -87.60
N PHE A 517 -7.59 57.18 -86.46
CA PHE A 517 -8.99 57.46 -86.06
C PHE A 517 -9.98 56.29 -86.30
N ALA A 518 -10.91 55.92 -85.38
CA ALA A 518 -11.37 56.49 -84.11
C ALA A 518 -12.11 55.43 -83.24
N SER A 519 -12.22 55.76 -81.94
CA SER A 519 -13.39 55.63 -81.03
C SER A 519 -14.03 54.26 -80.65
N SER A 520 -13.93 53.96 -79.34
CA SER A 520 -14.94 53.47 -78.37
C SER A 520 -16.43 53.66 -78.74
N PRO A 521 -17.43 52.99 -78.10
CA PRO A 521 -17.49 52.74 -76.64
C PRO A 521 -18.19 51.44 -76.13
N HIS A 522 -18.07 51.23 -74.80
CA HIS A 522 -19.03 50.71 -73.79
C HIS A 522 -19.97 49.53 -74.18
N THR A 523 -20.20 48.49 -73.36
CA THR A 523 -20.82 48.53 -72.02
C THR A 523 -20.73 47.17 -71.29
N ASP A 524 -20.81 47.25 -69.96
CA ASP A 524 -21.53 46.38 -69.00
C ASP A 524 -21.07 44.95 -68.67
N SER A 525 -20.56 44.88 -67.43
CA SER A 525 -20.75 43.79 -66.47
C SER A 525 -22.26 43.55 -66.21
N PRO A 526 -22.68 42.36 -65.72
CA PRO A 526 -22.74 42.24 -64.25
C PRO A 526 -22.43 40.86 -63.67
N ARG A 527 -21.95 40.94 -62.42
CA ARG A 527 -22.14 40.01 -61.29
C ARG A 527 -23.29 39.00 -61.43
N SER A 528 -23.08 37.77 -60.96
CA SER A 528 -23.56 37.36 -59.63
C SER A 528 -23.18 35.91 -59.29
N ALA A 529 -22.97 35.71 -58.00
CA ALA A 529 -22.65 34.48 -57.30
C ALA A 529 -23.71 33.37 -57.44
N LYS A 530 -23.28 32.13 -57.18
CA LYS A 530 -24.03 31.14 -56.39
C LYS A 530 -23.10 30.03 -55.91
N SER A 531 -22.94 29.96 -54.60
CA SER A 531 -22.59 28.77 -53.83
C SER A 531 -23.70 27.73 -53.95
N PHE A 532 -23.36 26.44 -53.94
CA PHE A 532 -24.19 25.40 -53.31
C PHE A 532 -23.32 24.19 -52.94
N THR A 533 -23.37 23.90 -51.65
CA THR A 533 -22.95 22.70 -50.94
C THR A 533 -23.71 21.47 -51.45
N SER A 534 -23.07 20.31 -51.44
CA SER A 534 -23.78 19.03 -51.28
C SER A 534 -22.93 18.07 -50.45
N GLN A 535 -23.40 17.83 -49.23
CA GLN A 535 -23.14 16.60 -48.49
C GLN A 535 -23.88 15.46 -49.20
N SER A 536 -23.24 14.30 -49.32
CA SER A 536 -23.95 13.02 -49.42
C SER A 536 -23.33 12.04 -48.44
N ARG A 537 -24.22 11.33 -47.77
CA ARG A 537 -24.05 10.47 -46.62
C ARG A 537 -24.45 9.06 -47.05
N TYR A 538 -23.86 8.08 -46.39
CA TYR A 538 -24.24 6.67 -46.23
C TYR A 538 -23.47 5.61 -47.01
N GLY A 539 -23.04 4.63 -46.23
CA GLY A 539 -22.27 3.44 -46.52
C GLY A 539 -21.55 3.06 -45.24
#